data_AF-A0AAN1XAR7-F1
#
_entry.id   AF-A0AAN1XAR7-F1
#
_cell.length_a   1.000
_cell.length_b   1.000
_cell.length_c   1.000
_cell.angle_alpha   90.00
_cell.angle_beta   90.00
_cell.angle_gamma   90.00
#
_symmetry.space_group_name_H-M   'P 1'
#
loop_
_entity.id
_entity.type
_entity.pdbx_description
1 polymer ?
#
loop_
_entity_poly.entity_id
_entity_poly.type
_entity_poly.pdbx_seq_one_letter_code
_entity_poly.pdbx_strand_id
1 'polypeptide(L)'
;MKFSTNYIIYPENRILKRAIANAAGLLSADMAAAAVPDTQVAVADNFRYTRGNYEQHRFSSRIFESLREALELSLIDTPATARPAPNIRRDQEPLAWAETHNNLGNILAAQGQQRRDAESFEQAIQCFSSALEEFKQESSPLEWAATQYSLGTANQALGRLLDDTKPLKIAVDAYTNALLVWTRDEFPEEWMCTMHQLGSTLHTYGTLLKGNRQFQKSIVAYKNALAVLDADNYALELTATHNNRAAALHHLGESEENPDRLKEAINSYEKALTVSMEQQLPIHLAVLCRVNKATAQNALAELTNDTRLAEEVADEFEVIIECFSHALQPLCLRHCEEQMDKARSLALANSASC
;
A
#
# COMPACT_ATOMS: atom_id res chain seq x y z
N MET A 1 -20.38 11.47 -7.80
CA MET A 1 -19.19 12.11 -7.21
C MET A 1 -17.96 11.77 -8.03
N LYS A 2 -17.21 12.79 -8.44
CA LYS A 2 -15.92 12.67 -9.11
C LYS A 2 -14.90 13.23 -8.12
N PHE A 3 -13.99 12.39 -7.64
CA PHE A 3 -12.95 12.79 -6.70
C PHE A 3 -11.72 13.26 -7.45
N SER A 4 -10.95 14.14 -6.83
CA SER A 4 -9.59 14.44 -7.29
C SER A 4 -8.70 13.21 -7.19
N THR A 5 -7.75 13.13 -8.11
CA THR A 5 -6.70 12.11 -8.09
C THR A 5 -5.77 12.38 -6.91
N ASN A 6 -5.64 11.39 -6.02
CA ASN A 6 -4.70 11.41 -4.91
C ASN A 6 -3.74 10.23 -5.02
N TYR A 7 -2.48 10.46 -4.68
CA TYR A 7 -1.45 9.42 -4.63
C TYR A 7 -1.38 8.78 -3.23
N ILE A 8 -1.46 7.46 -3.17
CA ILE A 8 -1.30 6.66 -1.95
C ILE A 8 0.13 6.11 -1.86
N ILE A 9 0.72 6.11 -0.66
CA ILE A 9 2.07 5.58 -0.39
C ILE A 9 1.91 4.26 0.36
N TYR A 10 2.54 3.19 -0.11
CA TYR A 10 2.50 1.90 0.57
C TYR A 10 3.81 1.68 1.37
N PRO A 11 3.72 1.29 2.66
CA PRO A 11 4.89 1.04 3.50
C PRO A 11 5.62 -0.27 3.11
N GLU A 12 6.72 -0.57 3.79
CA GLU A 12 7.45 -1.82 3.55
C GLU A 12 6.60 -3.06 3.84
N ASN A 13 6.63 -4.06 2.97
CA ASN A 13 6.08 -5.38 3.29
C ASN A 13 7.12 -6.26 3.99
N ARG A 14 7.11 -6.18 5.31
CA ARG A 14 7.96 -7.01 6.19
C ARG A 14 7.60 -8.50 6.12
N ILE A 15 6.35 -8.85 5.81
CA ILE A 15 5.92 -10.25 5.69
C ILE A 15 6.48 -10.91 4.43
N LEU A 16 6.49 -10.20 3.30
CA LEU A 16 7.15 -10.70 2.09
C LEU A 16 8.66 -10.93 2.31
N LYS A 17 9.33 -10.01 3.02
CA LYS A 17 10.75 -10.19 3.41
C LYS A 17 10.95 -11.47 4.22
N ARG A 18 10.09 -11.73 5.21
CA ARG A 18 10.12 -12.96 6.02
C ARG A 18 9.86 -14.21 5.19
N ALA A 19 8.85 -14.19 4.30
CA ALA A 19 8.53 -15.31 3.42
C ALA A 19 9.71 -15.68 2.49
N ILE A 20 10.38 -14.67 1.92
CA ILE A 20 11.59 -14.88 1.10
C ILE A 20 12.72 -15.47 1.95
N ALA A 21 12.96 -14.92 3.15
CA ALA A 21 14.00 -15.42 4.04
C ALA A 21 13.76 -16.88 4.45
N ASN A 22 12.52 -17.25 4.79
CA ASN A 22 12.17 -18.62 5.18
C ASN A 22 12.33 -19.61 4.02
N ALA A 23 12.07 -19.17 2.78
CA ALA A 23 12.14 -20.03 1.60
C ALA A 23 13.51 -20.02 0.90
N ALA A 24 14.42 -19.09 1.24
CA ALA A 24 15.71 -18.95 0.59
C ALA A 24 16.61 -20.19 0.75
N GLY A 25 16.46 -20.94 1.84
CA GLY A 25 17.20 -22.19 2.07
C GLY A 25 16.84 -23.33 1.10
N LEU A 26 15.75 -23.18 0.34
CA LEU A 26 15.34 -24.14 -0.69
C LEU A 26 16.05 -23.91 -2.04
N LEU A 27 16.78 -22.80 -2.18
CA LEU A 27 17.46 -22.43 -3.42
C LEU A 27 18.94 -22.86 -3.42
N SER A 28 19.54 -22.95 -4.61
CA SER A 28 21.00 -23.09 -4.73
C SER A 28 21.73 -21.86 -4.21
N ALA A 29 23.02 -21.98 -3.85
CA ALA A 29 23.80 -20.87 -3.30
C ALA A 29 23.82 -19.63 -4.22
N ASP A 30 23.95 -19.83 -5.54
CA ASP A 30 23.94 -18.74 -6.53
C ASP A 30 22.56 -18.06 -6.65
N MET A 31 21.47 -18.84 -6.53
CA MET A 31 20.10 -18.32 -6.57
C MET A 31 19.70 -17.65 -5.25
N ALA A 32 20.17 -18.18 -4.12
CA ALA A 32 20.04 -17.56 -2.81
C ALA A 32 20.83 -16.24 -2.74
N ALA A 33 21.98 -16.13 -3.39
CA ALA A 33 22.69 -14.86 -3.54
C ALA A 33 21.90 -13.84 -4.40
N ALA A 34 21.12 -14.32 -5.38
CA ALA A 34 20.18 -13.49 -6.13
C ALA A 34 18.88 -13.17 -5.36
N ALA A 35 18.67 -13.78 -4.18
CA ALA A 35 17.58 -13.46 -3.23
C ALA A 35 17.80 -12.18 -2.46
N VAL A 36 18.92 -11.51 -2.68
CA VAL A 36 19.26 -10.29 -1.99
C VAL A 36 18.47 -9.13 -2.58
N PRO A 37 17.95 -8.25 -1.73
CA PRO A 37 18.26 -6.84 -1.82
C PRO A 37 18.45 -6.10 -3.17
N ASP A 38 17.72 -6.25 -4.29
CA ASP A 38 18.10 -5.47 -5.51
C ASP A 38 17.76 -3.98 -5.36
N THR A 39 18.64 -3.24 -4.69
CA THR A 39 18.55 -1.80 -4.46
C THR A 39 18.97 -0.97 -5.67
N GLN A 40 19.32 -1.60 -6.79
CA GLN A 40 19.89 -0.93 -7.96
C GLN A 40 18.90 -0.75 -9.12
N VAL A 41 17.89 -1.62 -9.22
CA VAL A 41 16.90 -1.57 -10.33
C VAL A 41 15.52 -1.15 -9.81
N ALA A 42 15.09 0.05 -10.21
CA ALA A 42 13.70 0.44 -10.08
C ALA A 42 12.85 -0.41 -11.05
N VAL A 43 12.04 -1.34 -10.53
CA VAL A 43 11.09 -2.10 -11.35
C VAL A 43 10.16 -1.12 -12.07
N ALA A 44 9.91 -1.36 -13.36
CA ALA A 44 9.00 -0.57 -14.17
C ALA A 44 7.58 -0.65 -13.58
N ASP A 45 7.11 0.48 -13.06
CA ASP A 45 5.79 0.60 -12.45
C ASP A 45 4.72 0.88 -13.53
N ASN A 46 3.75 -0.03 -13.62
CA ASN A 46 2.65 0.03 -14.59
C ASN A 46 1.31 0.45 -13.96
N PHE A 47 1.29 0.99 -12.73
CA PHE A 47 0.05 1.48 -12.13
C PHE A 47 -0.30 2.89 -12.60
N ARG A 48 -1.60 3.12 -12.83
CA ARG A 48 -2.18 4.38 -13.33
C ARG A 48 -2.12 5.53 -12.32
N TYR A 49 -1.87 5.23 -11.05
CA TYR A 49 -1.66 6.20 -9.98
C TYR A 49 -0.69 5.54 -9.00
N THR A 50 0.31 6.28 -8.54
CA THR A 50 1.36 5.96 -7.54
C THR A 50 2.60 5.26 -8.09
N ARG A 51 3.71 6.03 -8.22
CA ARG A 51 5.07 5.52 -7.98
C ARG A 51 5.26 5.25 -6.49
N GLY A 52 4.52 4.27 -6.01
CA GLY A 52 4.39 4.04 -4.57
C GLY A 52 3.94 2.63 -4.21
N ASN A 53 3.91 1.67 -5.14
CA ASN A 53 3.80 0.27 -4.73
C ASN A 53 5.21 -0.26 -4.52
N TYR A 54 5.63 -0.31 -3.26
CA TYR A 54 6.89 -0.90 -2.82
C TYR A 54 8.11 -0.20 -3.42
N GLU A 55 9.06 0.08 -2.56
CA GLU A 55 10.40 -0.27 -2.97
C GLU A 55 10.46 -1.79 -3.23
N GLN A 56 10.05 -2.20 -4.45
CA GLN A 56 10.51 -3.45 -5.07
C GLN A 56 12.04 -3.42 -5.28
N HIS A 57 12.71 -2.35 -4.82
CA HIS A 57 14.15 -2.16 -4.67
C HIS A 57 14.78 -3.16 -3.69
N ARG A 58 14.12 -4.27 -3.39
CA ARG A 58 14.72 -5.26 -2.51
C ARG A 58 14.73 -6.67 -3.01
N PHE A 59 14.00 -7.04 -4.06
CA PHE A 59 14.10 -8.42 -4.53
C PHE A 59 14.00 -8.45 -6.03
N SER A 60 14.99 -9.07 -6.68
CA SER A 60 14.94 -9.33 -8.11
C SER A 60 13.67 -10.11 -8.41
N SER A 61 12.88 -9.66 -9.39
CA SER A 61 11.70 -10.42 -9.85
C SER A 61 12.02 -11.86 -10.27
N ARG A 62 13.29 -12.13 -10.60
CA ARG A 62 13.80 -13.45 -10.95
C ARG A 62 13.71 -14.43 -9.79
N ILE A 63 13.71 -13.97 -8.53
CA ILE A 63 13.64 -14.90 -7.40
C ILE A 63 12.24 -15.48 -7.18
N PHE A 64 11.18 -14.71 -7.45
CA PHE A 64 9.83 -15.15 -7.10
C PHE A 64 9.44 -16.43 -7.85
N GLU A 65 9.88 -16.58 -9.10
CA GLU A 65 9.64 -17.80 -9.88
C GLU A 65 10.32 -19.01 -9.24
N SER A 66 11.61 -18.91 -8.91
CA SER A 66 12.36 -20.01 -8.31
C SER A 66 11.85 -20.37 -6.91
N LEU A 67 11.45 -19.38 -6.10
CA LEU A 67 10.85 -19.63 -4.79
C LEU A 67 9.48 -20.30 -4.92
N ARG A 68 8.65 -19.83 -5.85
CA ARG A 68 7.35 -20.44 -6.15
C ARG A 68 7.53 -21.92 -6.49
N GLU A 69 8.40 -22.23 -7.46
CA GLU A 69 8.67 -23.60 -7.88
C GLU A 69 9.22 -24.47 -6.73
N ALA A 70 10.15 -23.94 -5.92
CA ALA A 70 10.72 -24.67 -4.80
C ALA A 70 9.69 -24.98 -3.70
N LEU A 71 8.81 -24.03 -3.39
CA LEU A 71 7.73 -24.20 -2.41
C LEU A 71 6.65 -25.16 -2.93
N GLU A 72 6.24 -25.04 -4.20
CA GLU A 72 5.31 -25.97 -4.85
C GLU A 72 5.87 -27.40 -4.85
N LEU A 73 7.16 -27.56 -5.19
CA LEU A 73 7.83 -28.87 -5.13
C LEU A 73 7.92 -29.42 -3.70
N SER A 74 7.90 -28.58 -2.67
CA SER A 74 7.92 -29.04 -1.28
C SER A 74 6.55 -29.57 -0.82
N LEU A 75 5.47 -29.19 -1.51
CA LEU A 75 4.08 -29.57 -1.19
C LEU A 75 3.57 -30.77 -1.99
N ILE A 76 4.25 -31.17 -3.07
CA ILE A 76 3.83 -32.31 -3.89
C ILE A 76 4.30 -33.62 -3.26
N ASP A 77 3.37 -34.53 -2.97
CA ASP A 77 3.70 -35.88 -2.49
C ASP A 77 4.35 -36.72 -3.60
N THR A 78 5.68 -36.79 -3.60
CA THR A 78 6.44 -37.70 -4.47
C THR A 78 7.46 -38.50 -3.68
N PRO A 79 7.81 -39.72 -4.14
CA PRO A 79 8.78 -40.56 -3.45
C PRO A 79 10.15 -39.91 -3.35
N ALA A 80 10.76 -40.00 -2.16
CA ALA A 80 11.98 -39.30 -1.75
C ALA A 80 13.22 -39.53 -2.66
N THR A 81 13.21 -40.59 -3.48
CA THR A 81 14.31 -40.94 -4.39
C THR A 81 14.45 -40.00 -5.59
N ALA A 82 13.54 -39.04 -5.78
CA ALA A 82 13.45 -38.23 -6.99
C ALA A 82 13.65 -36.71 -6.80
N ARG A 83 13.98 -36.19 -5.61
CA ARG A 83 13.99 -34.72 -5.38
C ARG A 83 15.15 -34.12 -4.60
N PRO A 84 15.50 -32.85 -4.89
CA PRO A 84 16.39 -32.02 -4.10
C PRO A 84 15.70 -31.23 -2.96
N ALA A 85 14.36 -31.27 -2.84
CA ALA A 85 13.57 -30.46 -1.88
C ALA A 85 12.84 -31.35 -0.84
N PRO A 86 12.55 -30.83 0.38
CA PRO A 86 11.82 -31.56 1.43
C PRO A 86 10.38 -31.89 1.01
N ASN A 87 9.87 -33.07 1.38
CA ASN A 87 8.47 -33.45 1.15
C ASN A 87 7.65 -33.16 2.42
N ILE A 88 6.93 -32.03 2.42
CA ILE A 88 6.16 -31.55 3.57
C ILE A 88 4.72 -32.02 3.43
N ARG A 89 4.33 -32.98 4.27
CA ARG A 89 3.00 -33.60 4.22
C ARG A 89 2.10 -33.12 5.34
N ARG A 90 0.88 -32.72 4.97
CA ARG A 90 -0.15 -32.24 5.92
C ARG A 90 -0.45 -33.22 7.05
N ASP A 91 -0.47 -34.53 6.79
CA ASP A 91 -0.79 -35.57 7.78
C ASP A 91 0.35 -35.87 8.76
N GLN A 92 1.58 -35.46 8.43
CA GLN A 92 2.77 -35.70 9.27
C GLN A 92 3.21 -34.42 9.98
N GLU A 93 3.21 -33.29 9.26
CA GLU A 93 3.72 -32.00 9.72
C GLU A 93 2.74 -30.86 9.35
N PRO A 94 1.51 -30.85 9.94
CA PRO A 94 0.44 -29.93 9.53
C PRO A 94 0.82 -28.45 9.64
N LEU A 95 1.57 -28.06 10.69
CA LEU A 95 2.00 -26.68 10.88
C LEU A 95 3.06 -26.25 9.85
N ALA A 96 4.02 -27.13 9.52
CA ALA A 96 5.03 -26.84 8.50
C ALA A 96 4.39 -26.78 7.09
N TRP A 97 3.40 -27.64 6.83
CA TRP A 97 2.60 -27.60 5.61
C TRP A 97 1.85 -26.27 5.47
N ALA A 98 1.23 -25.79 6.55
CA ALA A 98 0.54 -24.51 6.58
C ALA A 98 1.51 -23.32 6.44
N GLU A 99 2.68 -23.35 7.08
CA GLU A 99 3.71 -22.33 6.91
C GLU A 99 4.19 -22.26 5.45
N THR A 100 4.40 -23.42 4.82
CA THR A 100 4.82 -23.52 3.42
C THR A 100 3.78 -22.92 2.49
N HIS A 101 2.48 -23.20 2.72
CA HIS A 101 1.39 -22.55 2.00
C HIS A 101 1.34 -21.04 2.25
N ASN A 102 1.51 -20.58 3.48
CA ASN A 102 1.54 -19.16 3.79
C ASN A 102 2.71 -18.44 3.08
N ASN A 103 3.90 -19.04 3.04
CA ASN A 103 5.04 -18.50 2.31
C ASN A 103 4.78 -18.48 0.79
N LEU A 104 4.28 -19.58 0.23
CA LEU A 104 3.92 -19.66 -1.20
C LEU A 104 2.89 -18.60 -1.58
N GLY A 105 1.86 -18.40 -0.75
CA GLY A 105 0.86 -17.35 -0.97
C GLY A 105 1.46 -15.95 -1.01
N ASN A 106 2.41 -15.63 -0.12
CA ASN A 106 3.10 -14.34 -0.13
C ASN A 106 3.94 -14.13 -1.40
N ILE A 107 4.62 -15.17 -1.90
CA ILE A 107 5.39 -15.12 -3.15
C ILE A 107 4.47 -14.95 -4.37
N LEU A 108 3.38 -15.71 -4.45
CA LEU A 108 2.38 -15.60 -5.51
C LEU A 108 1.72 -14.21 -5.54
N ALA A 109 1.38 -13.65 -4.38
CA ALA A 109 0.83 -12.30 -4.29
C ALA A 109 1.83 -11.24 -4.79
N ALA A 110 3.13 -11.41 -4.50
CA ALA A 110 4.17 -10.52 -5.04
C ALA A 110 4.28 -10.63 -6.58
N GLN A 111 4.17 -11.83 -7.14
CA GLN A 111 4.12 -12.04 -8.59
C GLN A 111 2.88 -11.44 -9.23
N GLY A 112 1.70 -11.62 -8.63
CA GLY A 112 0.44 -11.01 -9.08
C GLY A 112 0.53 -9.49 -9.12
N GLN A 113 1.15 -8.89 -8.11
CA GLN A 113 1.42 -7.46 -8.07
C GLN A 113 2.37 -7.01 -9.19
N GLN A 114 3.46 -7.75 -9.43
CA GLN A 114 4.44 -7.40 -10.45
C GLN A 114 3.88 -7.55 -11.87
N ARG A 115 3.14 -8.63 -12.13
CA ARG A 115 2.56 -8.97 -13.44
C ARG A 115 1.23 -8.26 -13.69
N ARG A 116 0.64 -7.65 -12.65
CA ARG A 116 -0.73 -7.13 -12.65
C ARG A 116 -1.74 -8.20 -13.06
N ASP A 117 -1.61 -9.37 -12.45
CA ASP A 117 -2.34 -10.59 -12.78
C ASP A 117 -3.28 -11.00 -11.65
N ALA A 118 -4.54 -11.24 -11.99
CA ALA A 118 -5.56 -11.66 -11.05
C ALA A 118 -5.41 -13.14 -10.64
N GLU A 119 -4.98 -14.01 -11.56
CA GLU A 119 -4.86 -15.44 -11.31
C GLU A 119 -3.83 -15.73 -10.21
N SER A 120 -2.67 -15.07 -10.25
CA SER A 120 -1.65 -15.16 -9.21
C SER A 120 -2.17 -14.72 -7.83
N PHE A 121 -3.03 -13.69 -7.76
CA PHE A 121 -3.66 -13.29 -6.50
C PHE A 121 -4.68 -14.32 -6.02
N GLU A 122 -5.47 -14.91 -6.92
CA GLU A 122 -6.43 -15.96 -6.57
C GLU A 122 -5.73 -17.22 -6.05
N GLN A 123 -4.61 -17.61 -6.66
CA GLN A 123 -3.77 -18.70 -6.17
C GLN A 123 -3.15 -18.39 -4.80
N ALA A 124 -2.70 -17.14 -4.58
CA ALA A 124 -2.23 -16.71 -3.26
C ALA A 124 -3.32 -16.82 -2.19
N ILE A 125 -4.54 -16.38 -2.50
CA ILE A 125 -5.71 -16.47 -1.62
C ILE A 125 -6.04 -17.92 -1.27
N GLN A 126 -5.95 -18.84 -2.24
CA GLN A 126 -6.12 -20.27 -2.01
C GLN A 126 -5.04 -20.81 -1.05
N CYS A 127 -3.77 -20.43 -1.23
CA CYS A 127 -2.69 -20.83 -0.34
C CYS A 127 -2.91 -20.34 1.10
N PHE A 128 -3.31 -19.09 1.31
CA PHE A 128 -3.64 -18.59 2.65
C PHE A 128 -4.84 -19.31 3.26
N SER A 129 -5.85 -19.63 2.43
CA SER A 129 -7.01 -20.40 2.89
C SER A 129 -6.61 -21.80 3.36
N SER A 130 -5.74 -22.48 2.61
CA SER A 130 -5.15 -23.76 3.01
C SER A 130 -4.39 -23.66 4.34
N ALA A 131 -3.55 -22.63 4.52
CA ALA A 131 -2.82 -22.42 5.77
C ALA A 131 -3.77 -22.20 6.98
N LEU A 132 -4.88 -21.48 6.79
CA LEU A 132 -5.92 -21.27 7.82
C LEU A 132 -6.74 -22.53 8.15
N GLU A 133 -6.60 -23.61 7.37
CA GLU A 133 -7.16 -24.91 7.77
C GLU A 133 -6.42 -25.54 8.95
N GLU A 134 -5.14 -25.22 9.14
CA GLU A 134 -4.32 -25.74 10.24
C GLU A 134 -4.02 -24.66 11.30
N PHE A 135 -3.67 -23.44 10.87
CA PHE A 135 -3.51 -22.33 11.81
C PHE A 135 -4.87 -21.88 12.34
N LYS A 136 -5.05 -21.95 13.66
CA LYS A 136 -6.27 -21.52 14.37
C LYS A 136 -5.98 -20.41 15.34
N GLN A 137 -6.97 -19.56 15.57
CA GLN A 137 -6.85 -18.46 16.52
C GLN A 137 -6.49 -18.95 17.94
N GLU A 138 -7.00 -20.11 18.35
CA GLU A 138 -6.80 -20.63 19.71
C GLU A 138 -5.49 -21.41 19.87
N SER A 139 -5.09 -22.18 18.86
CA SER A 139 -3.92 -23.08 18.95
C SER A 139 -2.65 -22.51 18.34
N SER A 140 -2.77 -21.57 17.40
CA SER A 140 -1.67 -20.94 16.67
C SER A 140 -1.99 -19.47 16.39
N PRO A 141 -2.24 -18.66 17.44
CA PRO A 141 -2.80 -17.31 17.31
C PRO A 141 -1.94 -16.40 16.42
N LEU A 142 -0.62 -16.47 16.54
CA LEU A 142 0.30 -15.58 15.84
C LEU A 142 0.38 -15.93 14.35
N GLU A 143 0.49 -17.21 14.03
CA GLU A 143 0.49 -17.70 12.64
C GLU A 143 -0.85 -17.43 11.98
N TRP A 144 -1.96 -17.65 12.69
CA TRP A 144 -3.30 -17.33 12.21
C TRP A 144 -3.45 -15.83 11.91
N ALA A 145 -3.02 -14.94 12.81
CA ALA A 145 -3.08 -13.50 12.58
C ALA A 145 -2.21 -13.06 11.41
N ALA A 146 -1.00 -13.62 11.27
CA ALA A 146 -0.12 -13.37 10.14
C ALA A 146 -0.75 -13.79 8.81
N THR A 147 -1.36 -14.98 8.75
CA THR A 147 -2.04 -15.45 7.56
C THR A 147 -3.30 -14.64 7.23
N GLN A 148 -4.06 -14.19 8.24
CA GLN A 148 -5.20 -13.27 8.05
C GLN A 148 -4.74 -11.92 7.46
N TYR A 149 -3.65 -11.35 7.95
CA TYR A 149 -3.09 -10.13 7.39
C TYR A 149 -2.65 -10.32 5.92
N SER A 150 -1.97 -11.42 5.61
CA SER A 150 -1.54 -11.74 4.25
C SER A 150 -2.73 -11.96 3.30
N LEU A 151 -3.76 -12.67 3.77
CA LEU A 151 -5.03 -12.84 3.06
C LEU A 151 -5.69 -11.49 2.76
N GLY A 152 -5.68 -10.58 3.75
CA GLY A 152 -6.19 -9.22 3.59
C GLY A 152 -5.42 -8.42 2.54
N THR A 153 -4.09 -8.55 2.54
CA THR A 153 -3.21 -7.87 1.57
C THR A 153 -3.46 -8.35 0.14
N ALA A 154 -3.58 -9.67 -0.07
CA ALA A 154 -3.86 -10.23 -1.40
C ALA A 154 -5.26 -9.83 -1.91
N ASN A 155 -6.29 -9.89 -1.06
CA ASN A 155 -7.64 -9.47 -1.43
C ASN A 155 -7.73 -7.96 -1.70
N GLN A 156 -7.00 -7.13 -0.95
CA GLN A 156 -6.91 -5.69 -1.19
C GLN A 156 -6.32 -5.41 -2.58
N ALA A 157 -5.22 -6.09 -2.94
CA ALA A 157 -4.57 -5.94 -4.23
C ALA A 157 -5.47 -6.42 -5.38
N LEU A 158 -6.14 -7.57 -5.22
CA LEU A 158 -7.09 -8.09 -6.20
C LEU A 158 -8.28 -7.14 -6.42
N GLY A 159 -8.87 -6.63 -5.34
CA GLY A 159 -9.99 -5.68 -5.42
C GLY A 159 -9.61 -4.38 -6.12
N ARG A 160 -8.37 -3.89 -5.91
CA ARG A 160 -7.81 -2.75 -6.65
C ARG A 160 -7.57 -3.07 -8.13
N LEU A 161 -7.08 -4.27 -8.44
CA LEU A 161 -6.79 -4.66 -9.82
C LEU A 161 -8.06 -4.77 -10.66
N LEU A 162 -9.13 -5.33 -10.07
CA LEU A 162 -10.41 -5.59 -10.72
C LEU A 162 -11.41 -4.42 -10.61
N ASP A 163 -11.07 -3.37 -9.86
CA ASP A 163 -12.01 -2.32 -9.44
C ASP A 163 -13.30 -2.93 -8.79
N ASP A 164 -13.14 -4.02 -8.03
CA ASP A 164 -14.23 -4.74 -7.36
C ASP A 164 -14.18 -4.57 -5.85
N THR A 165 -15.36 -4.32 -5.27
CA THR A 165 -15.58 -4.19 -3.84
C THR A 165 -15.63 -5.51 -3.07
N LYS A 166 -15.93 -6.63 -3.73
CA LYS A 166 -16.06 -7.92 -3.04
C LYS A 166 -14.74 -8.36 -2.38
N PRO A 167 -13.57 -8.36 -3.07
CA PRO A 167 -12.31 -8.67 -2.40
C PRO A 167 -11.97 -7.64 -1.31
N LEU A 168 -12.28 -6.36 -1.51
CA LEU A 168 -12.00 -5.33 -0.49
C LEU A 168 -12.78 -5.56 0.82
N LYS A 169 -14.00 -6.07 0.74
CA LYS A 169 -14.77 -6.45 1.93
C LYS A 169 -14.08 -7.61 2.67
N ILE A 170 -13.66 -8.65 1.95
CA ILE A 170 -12.92 -9.78 2.53
C ILE A 170 -11.62 -9.29 3.18
N ALA A 171 -10.92 -8.35 2.54
CA ALA A 171 -9.71 -7.76 3.09
C ALA A 171 -9.95 -7.03 4.42
N VAL A 172 -11.03 -6.23 4.52
CA VAL A 172 -11.44 -5.58 5.77
C VAL A 172 -11.70 -6.61 6.87
N ASP A 173 -12.41 -7.69 6.56
CA ASP A 173 -12.71 -8.75 7.54
C ASP A 173 -11.43 -9.46 8.00
N ALA A 174 -10.52 -9.80 7.07
CA ALA A 174 -9.25 -10.46 7.37
C ALA A 174 -8.30 -9.59 8.23
N TYR A 175 -8.16 -8.30 7.92
CA TYR A 175 -7.38 -7.39 8.77
C TYR A 175 -8.02 -7.23 10.16
N THR A 176 -9.35 -7.18 10.25
CA THR A 176 -10.06 -7.11 11.53
C THR A 176 -9.82 -8.38 12.37
N ASN A 177 -9.78 -9.55 11.71
CA ASN A 177 -9.42 -10.81 12.36
C ASN A 177 -8.00 -10.78 12.92
N ALA A 178 -7.00 -10.33 12.14
CA ALA A 178 -5.63 -10.22 12.63
C ALA A 178 -5.52 -9.31 13.88
N LEU A 179 -6.30 -8.22 13.93
CA LEU A 179 -6.38 -7.29 15.07
C LEU A 179 -7.04 -7.88 16.33
N LEU A 180 -7.63 -9.08 16.27
CA LEU A 180 -8.10 -9.80 17.47
C LEU A 180 -6.94 -10.41 18.27
N VAL A 181 -5.79 -10.62 17.63
CA VAL A 181 -4.57 -11.19 18.25
C VAL A 181 -3.51 -10.12 18.39
N TRP A 182 -3.20 -9.40 17.32
CA TRP A 182 -2.18 -8.37 17.33
C TRP A 182 -2.72 -7.09 17.94
N THR A 183 -2.78 -7.02 19.26
CA THR A 183 -3.25 -5.83 19.98
C THR A 183 -2.18 -4.74 20.02
N ARG A 184 -2.59 -3.49 20.24
CA ARG A 184 -1.67 -2.35 20.38
C ARG A 184 -0.63 -2.55 21.48
N ASP A 185 -1.02 -3.19 22.58
CA ASP A 185 -0.19 -3.26 23.78
C ASP A 185 0.80 -4.44 23.73
N GLU A 186 0.42 -5.56 23.11
CA GLU A 186 1.27 -6.76 23.00
C GLU A 186 2.08 -6.80 21.70
N PHE A 187 1.51 -6.29 20.60
CA PHE A 187 2.10 -6.32 19.25
C PHE A 187 1.96 -4.95 18.56
N PRO A 188 2.58 -3.88 19.12
CA PRO A 188 2.38 -2.51 18.65
C PRO A 188 2.73 -2.33 17.18
N GLU A 189 3.79 -3.00 16.69
CA GLU A 189 4.22 -2.92 15.29
C GLU A 189 3.22 -3.60 14.36
N GLU A 190 2.85 -4.85 14.63
CA GLU A 190 1.87 -5.57 13.81
C GLU A 190 0.50 -4.88 13.84
N TRP A 191 0.05 -4.39 14.99
CA TRP A 191 -1.17 -3.59 15.12
C TRP A 191 -1.12 -2.35 14.24
N MET A 192 -0.03 -1.59 14.31
CA MET A 192 0.18 -0.37 13.53
C MET A 192 0.16 -0.65 12.01
N CYS A 193 0.91 -1.65 11.54
CA CYS A 193 0.92 -2.07 10.14
C CYS A 193 -0.48 -2.48 9.68
N THR A 194 -1.18 -3.28 10.50
CA THR A 194 -2.52 -3.78 10.17
C THR A 194 -3.55 -2.65 10.13
N MET A 195 -3.48 -1.68 11.06
CA MET A 195 -4.32 -0.48 11.05
C MET A 195 -4.07 0.40 9.81
N HIS A 196 -2.81 0.56 9.40
CA HIS A 196 -2.48 1.26 8.16
C HIS A 196 -3.14 0.58 6.94
N GLN A 197 -2.97 -0.74 6.82
CA GLN A 197 -3.49 -1.51 5.69
C GLN A 197 -5.03 -1.54 5.67
N LEU A 198 -5.66 -1.64 6.83
CA LEU A 198 -7.11 -1.51 7.00
C LEU A 198 -7.58 -0.12 6.54
N GLY A 199 -6.87 0.94 6.94
CA GLY A 199 -7.14 2.30 6.48
C GLY A 199 -7.07 2.45 4.96
N SER A 200 -6.04 1.86 4.33
CA SER A 200 -5.85 1.87 2.87
C SER A 200 -6.95 1.12 2.13
N THR A 201 -7.32 -0.05 2.64
CA THR A 201 -8.41 -0.85 2.09
C THR A 201 -9.75 -0.12 2.18
N LEU A 202 -10.05 0.46 3.33
CA LEU A 202 -11.28 1.24 3.54
C LEU A 202 -11.33 2.49 2.67
N HIS A 203 -10.19 3.14 2.41
CA HIS A 203 -10.10 4.26 1.47
C HIS A 203 -10.49 3.82 0.05
N THR A 204 -9.82 2.79 -0.50
CA THR A 204 -10.16 2.27 -1.83
C THR A 204 -11.61 1.81 -1.90
N TYR A 205 -12.10 1.14 -0.85
CA TYR A 205 -13.49 0.68 -0.79
C TYR A 205 -14.47 1.87 -0.81
N GLY A 206 -14.15 2.96 -0.10
CA GLY A 206 -14.91 4.21 -0.13
C GLY A 206 -14.90 4.87 -1.51
N THR A 207 -13.76 4.87 -2.21
CA THR A 207 -13.64 5.41 -3.57
C THR A 207 -14.53 4.65 -4.55
N LEU A 208 -14.51 3.31 -4.53
CA LEU A 208 -15.33 2.48 -5.43
C LEU A 208 -16.83 2.58 -5.14
N LEU A 209 -17.21 2.60 -3.85
CA LEU A 209 -18.60 2.76 -3.44
C LEU A 209 -19.11 4.21 -3.57
N LYS A 210 -18.21 5.18 -3.70
CA LYS A 210 -18.50 6.62 -3.55
C LYS A 210 -19.21 6.91 -2.22
N GLY A 211 -18.72 6.31 -1.13
CA GLY A 211 -19.40 6.29 0.17
C GLY A 211 -18.55 6.84 1.33
N ASN A 212 -19.03 7.92 1.96
CA ASN A 212 -18.32 8.62 3.06
C ASN A 212 -18.05 7.76 4.29
N ARG A 213 -18.92 6.79 4.59
CA ARG A 213 -18.76 5.91 5.75
C ARG A 213 -17.41 5.20 5.75
N GLN A 214 -16.92 4.77 4.58
CA GLN A 214 -15.65 4.05 4.51
C GLN A 214 -14.45 4.99 4.60
N PHE A 215 -14.55 6.21 4.08
CA PHE A 215 -13.54 7.25 4.32
C PHE A 215 -13.44 7.61 5.81
N GLN A 216 -14.56 7.76 6.50
CA GLN A 216 -14.57 8.01 7.95
C GLN A 216 -13.88 6.87 8.73
N LYS A 217 -14.19 5.60 8.40
CA LYS A 217 -13.51 4.45 9.01
C LYS A 217 -12.02 4.40 8.66
N SER A 218 -11.66 4.73 7.42
CA SER A 218 -10.27 4.81 6.96
C SER A 218 -9.47 5.81 7.79
N ILE A 219 -10.01 7.01 8.02
CA ILE A 219 -9.39 8.05 8.86
C ILE A 219 -9.19 7.55 10.30
N VAL A 220 -10.15 6.82 10.86
CA VAL A 220 -10.02 6.23 12.21
C VAL A 220 -8.92 5.18 12.26
N ALA A 221 -8.85 4.27 11.27
CA ALA A 221 -7.80 3.27 11.20
C ALA A 221 -6.40 3.91 11.11
N TYR A 222 -6.23 4.92 10.24
CA TYR A 222 -4.97 5.65 10.17
C TYR A 222 -4.63 6.41 11.46
N LYS A 223 -5.61 7.00 12.15
CA LYS A 223 -5.37 7.63 13.47
C LYS A 223 -4.87 6.62 14.50
N ASN A 224 -5.35 5.38 14.47
CA ASN A 224 -4.86 4.32 15.35
C ASN A 224 -3.42 3.91 15.00
N ALA A 225 -3.07 3.81 13.72
CA ALA A 225 -1.68 3.55 13.30
C ALA A 225 -0.74 4.70 13.74
N LEU A 226 -1.15 5.95 13.54
CA LEU A 226 -0.38 7.14 13.94
C LEU A 226 -0.14 7.26 15.45
N ALA A 227 -0.89 6.53 16.29
CA ALA A 227 -0.68 6.55 17.74
C ALA A 227 0.57 5.75 18.18
N VAL A 228 1.14 4.94 17.29
CA VAL A 228 2.35 4.12 17.53
C VAL A 228 3.55 4.67 16.77
N LEU A 229 3.32 5.29 15.61
CA LEU A 229 4.36 5.78 14.70
C LEU A 229 5.13 6.97 15.27
N ASP A 230 6.45 6.92 15.14
CA ASP A 230 7.37 8.02 15.43
C ASP A 230 8.37 8.20 14.28
N ALA A 231 8.97 9.39 14.19
CA ALA A 231 9.86 9.74 13.08
C ALA A 231 11.22 9.06 13.16
N ASP A 232 11.67 8.62 14.34
CA ASP A 232 13.00 8.06 14.54
C ASP A 232 13.05 6.58 14.12
N ASN A 233 11.97 5.83 14.38
CA ASN A 233 11.90 4.39 14.12
C ASN A 233 11.09 4.05 12.86
N TYR A 234 10.15 4.91 12.46
CA TYR A 234 9.14 4.59 11.45
C TYR A 234 8.87 5.74 10.47
N ALA A 235 9.93 6.47 10.08
CA ALA A 235 9.82 7.64 9.19
C ALA A 235 8.97 7.38 7.94
N LEU A 236 9.22 6.26 7.23
CA LEU A 236 8.51 5.91 6.00
C LEU A 236 7.03 5.61 6.26
N GLU A 237 6.75 4.77 7.25
CA GLU A 237 5.39 4.42 7.65
C GLU A 237 4.62 5.63 8.19
N LEU A 238 5.29 6.56 8.88
CA LEU A 238 4.73 7.81 9.37
C LEU A 238 4.36 8.73 8.21
N THR A 239 5.26 8.95 7.24
CA THR A 239 4.97 9.69 6.01
C THR A 239 3.81 9.06 5.24
N ALA A 240 3.84 7.74 5.03
CA ALA A 240 2.80 7.03 4.29
C ALA A 240 1.43 7.15 4.98
N THR A 241 1.38 6.98 6.29
CA THR A 241 0.14 7.02 7.07
C THR A 241 -0.44 8.43 7.10
N HIS A 242 0.38 9.46 7.26
CA HIS A 242 -0.08 10.85 7.19
C HIS A 242 -0.60 11.23 5.80
N ASN A 243 0.10 10.85 4.73
CA ASN A 243 -0.31 11.08 3.35
C ASN A 243 -1.63 10.37 3.03
N ASN A 244 -1.76 9.09 3.39
CA ASN A 244 -2.94 8.32 3.03
C ASN A 244 -4.17 8.70 3.86
N ARG A 245 -3.96 9.09 5.13
CA ARG A 245 -5.03 9.72 5.93
C ARG A 245 -5.50 11.01 5.30
N ALA A 246 -4.58 11.83 4.80
CA ALA A 246 -4.91 13.07 4.11
C ALA A 246 -5.70 12.81 2.83
N ALA A 247 -5.39 11.75 2.07
CA ALA A 247 -6.18 11.36 0.90
C ALA A 247 -7.63 11.00 1.24
N ALA A 248 -7.85 10.26 2.33
CA ALA A 248 -9.20 9.96 2.81
C ALA A 248 -9.94 11.21 3.30
N LEU A 249 -9.26 12.12 3.99
CA LEU A 249 -9.82 13.42 4.39
C LEU A 249 -10.14 14.30 3.18
N HIS A 250 -9.30 14.27 2.15
CA HIS A 250 -9.48 15.04 0.93
C HIS A 250 -10.75 14.58 0.20
N HIS A 251 -10.90 13.28 -0.08
CA HIS A 251 -12.12 12.75 -0.70
C HIS A 251 -13.37 13.01 0.15
N LEU A 252 -13.26 12.95 1.48
CA LEU A 252 -14.36 13.30 2.37
C LEU A 252 -14.70 14.80 2.28
N GLY A 253 -13.70 15.67 2.22
CA GLY A 253 -13.88 17.12 2.07
C GLY A 253 -14.49 17.53 0.74
N GLU A 254 -14.06 16.92 -0.37
CA GLU A 254 -14.71 17.11 -1.67
C GLU A 254 -16.15 16.60 -1.66
N SER A 255 -16.38 15.46 -0.99
CA SER A 255 -17.70 14.84 -0.93
C SER A 255 -18.72 15.66 -0.16
N GLU A 256 -18.28 16.19 0.97
CA GLU A 256 -19.10 16.96 1.90
C GLU A 256 -19.11 18.45 1.59
N GLU A 257 -18.40 18.88 0.53
CA GLU A 257 -18.14 20.30 0.22
C GLU A 257 -17.66 21.06 1.46
N ASN A 258 -16.73 20.44 2.20
CA ASN A 258 -16.32 20.88 3.53
C ASN A 258 -14.87 21.44 3.52
N PRO A 259 -14.69 22.77 3.61
CA PRO A 259 -13.36 23.38 3.55
C PRO A 259 -12.50 23.03 4.77
N ASP A 260 -13.10 22.78 5.94
CA ASP A 260 -12.34 22.44 7.15
C ASP A 260 -11.78 21.01 7.08
N ARG A 261 -12.47 20.10 6.38
CA ARG A 261 -11.93 18.77 6.04
C ARG A 261 -10.76 18.87 5.09
N LEU A 262 -10.83 19.74 4.08
CA LEU A 262 -9.72 19.98 3.16
C LEU A 262 -8.51 20.57 3.89
N LYS A 263 -8.72 21.52 4.81
CA LYS A 263 -7.64 22.04 5.69
C LYS A 263 -7.03 20.94 6.57
N GLU A 264 -7.86 20.04 7.12
CA GLU A 264 -7.37 18.88 7.89
C GLU A 264 -6.51 17.94 7.02
N ALA A 265 -6.90 17.75 5.75
CA ALA A 265 -6.12 16.99 4.77
C ALA A 265 -4.77 17.67 4.47
N ILE A 266 -4.78 18.97 4.14
CA ILE A 266 -3.58 19.76 3.84
C ILE A 266 -2.56 19.69 4.99
N ASN A 267 -3.01 19.86 6.24
CA ASN A 267 -2.15 19.74 7.42
C ASN A 267 -1.55 18.33 7.56
N SER A 268 -2.31 17.29 7.20
CA SER A 268 -1.82 15.91 7.25
C SER A 268 -0.83 15.62 6.11
N TYR A 269 -1.01 16.17 4.91
CA TYR A 269 0.01 16.11 3.86
C TYR A 269 1.28 16.88 4.23
N GLU A 270 1.15 18.04 4.88
CA GLU A 270 2.30 18.82 5.36
C GLU A 270 3.15 18.04 6.36
N LYS A 271 2.52 17.31 7.28
CA LYS A 271 3.23 16.41 8.21
C LYS A 271 3.97 15.30 7.47
N ALA A 272 3.34 14.69 6.47
CA ALA A 272 3.98 13.66 5.65
C ALA A 272 5.22 14.21 4.92
N LEU A 273 5.10 15.41 4.34
CA LEU A 273 6.17 16.12 3.67
C LEU A 273 7.32 16.46 4.65
N THR A 274 6.99 17.04 5.80
CA THR A 274 7.97 17.42 6.84
C THR A 274 8.80 16.22 7.26
N VAL A 275 8.15 15.13 7.66
CA VAL A 275 8.84 13.89 8.06
C VAL A 275 9.71 13.36 6.91
N SER A 276 9.20 13.37 5.68
CA SER A 276 9.95 12.87 4.53
C SER A 276 11.22 13.68 4.24
N MET A 277 11.18 14.99 4.44
CA MET A 277 12.32 15.88 4.22
C MET A 277 13.33 15.81 5.37
N GLU A 278 12.85 15.86 6.62
CA GLU A 278 13.70 15.84 7.81
C GLU A 278 14.44 14.50 7.96
N GLN A 279 13.76 13.39 7.66
CA GLN A 279 14.34 12.05 7.71
C GLN A 279 15.05 11.65 6.41
N GLN A 280 15.18 12.58 5.45
CA GLN A 280 15.88 12.38 4.17
C GLN A 280 15.39 11.12 3.42
N LEU A 281 14.08 10.88 3.46
CA LEU A 281 13.46 9.80 2.71
C LEU A 281 13.64 10.04 1.19
N PRO A 282 13.52 8.99 0.36
CA PRO A 282 13.62 9.12 -1.09
C PRO A 282 12.81 10.30 -1.64
N ILE A 283 13.46 11.18 -2.42
CA ILE A 283 12.91 12.48 -2.85
C ILE A 283 11.52 12.39 -3.51
N HIS A 284 11.24 11.29 -4.22
CA HIS A 284 9.95 11.07 -4.87
C HIS A 284 8.78 11.05 -3.87
N LEU A 285 8.99 10.61 -2.63
CA LEU A 285 7.96 10.60 -1.59
C LEU A 285 7.59 12.03 -1.18
N ALA A 286 8.58 12.89 -0.98
CA ALA A 286 8.37 14.31 -0.69
C ALA A 286 7.61 15.00 -1.84
N VAL A 287 7.98 14.72 -3.09
CA VAL A 287 7.31 15.25 -4.28
C VAL A 287 5.86 14.80 -4.36
N LEU A 288 5.55 13.51 -4.12
CA LEU A 288 4.17 13.03 -4.07
C LEU A 288 3.35 13.69 -2.95
N CYS A 289 3.95 13.90 -1.77
CA CYS A 289 3.29 14.63 -0.68
C CYS A 289 2.98 16.08 -1.09
N ARG A 290 3.90 16.77 -1.78
CA ARG A 290 3.68 18.12 -2.33
C ARG A 290 2.56 18.14 -3.38
N VAL A 291 2.58 17.22 -4.35
CA VAL A 291 1.54 17.12 -5.39
C VAL A 291 0.17 16.92 -4.75
N ASN A 292 0.05 16.02 -3.79
CA ASN A 292 -1.20 15.77 -3.10
C ASN A 292 -1.67 16.98 -2.26
N LYS A 293 -0.75 17.65 -1.56
CA LYS A 293 -1.02 18.87 -0.81
C LYS A 293 -1.54 19.97 -1.73
N ALA A 294 -0.85 20.25 -2.83
CA ALA A 294 -1.23 21.25 -3.82
C ALA A 294 -2.59 20.91 -4.47
N THR A 295 -2.85 19.64 -4.76
CA THR A 295 -4.16 19.18 -5.26
C THR A 295 -5.28 19.48 -4.26
N ALA A 296 -5.07 19.21 -2.97
CA ALA A 296 -6.05 19.53 -1.92
C ALA A 296 -6.22 21.05 -1.70
N GLN A 297 -5.15 21.84 -1.85
CA GLN A 297 -5.23 23.30 -1.84
C GLN A 297 -6.03 23.83 -3.05
N ASN A 298 -5.88 23.21 -4.22
CA ASN A 298 -6.66 23.57 -5.41
C ASN A 298 -8.15 23.32 -5.20
N ALA A 299 -8.51 22.13 -4.68
CA ALA A 299 -9.89 21.81 -4.33
C ALA A 299 -10.47 22.78 -3.29
N LEU A 300 -9.65 23.21 -2.31
CA LEU A 300 -10.05 24.22 -1.33
C LEU A 300 -10.28 25.58 -1.99
N ALA A 301 -9.37 26.02 -2.86
CA ALA A 301 -9.47 27.29 -3.57
C ALA A 301 -10.75 27.35 -4.41
N GLU A 302 -11.08 26.26 -5.13
CA GLU A 302 -12.33 26.14 -5.88
C GLU A 302 -13.55 26.21 -4.98
N LEU A 303 -13.57 25.44 -3.89
CA LEU A 303 -14.70 25.38 -2.98
C LEU A 303 -14.96 26.74 -2.31
N THR A 304 -13.91 27.50 -1.99
CA THR A 304 -14.04 28.81 -1.34
C THR A 304 -13.99 29.99 -2.30
N ASN A 305 -13.84 29.74 -3.61
CA ASN A 305 -13.60 30.75 -4.64
C ASN A 305 -12.44 31.71 -4.28
N ASP A 306 -11.36 31.17 -3.67
CA ASP A 306 -10.20 31.95 -3.23
C ASP A 306 -9.16 32.02 -4.37
N THR A 307 -9.20 33.12 -5.11
CA THR A 307 -8.33 33.33 -6.28
C THR A 307 -6.87 33.53 -5.92
N ARG A 308 -6.58 34.05 -4.72
CA ARG A 308 -5.21 34.24 -4.24
C ARG A 308 -4.60 32.88 -3.90
N LEU A 309 -5.37 32.01 -3.24
CA LEU A 309 -4.93 30.62 -3.04
C LEU A 309 -4.77 29.88 -4.37
N ALA A 310 -5.64 30.13 -5.36
CA ALA A 310 -5.51 29.53 -6.68
C ALA A 310 -4.21 29.95 -7.39
N GLU A 311 -3.80 31.22 -7.27
CA GLU A 311 -2.51 31.72 -7.78
C GLU A 311 -1.32 31.02 -7.08
N GLU A 312 -1.33 30.97 -5.74
CA GLU A 312 -0.29 30.26 -4.96
C GLU A 312 -0.18 28.77 -5.35
N VAL A 313 -1.31 28.12 -5.63
CA VAL A 313 -1.35 26.72 -6.04
C VAL A 313 -0.79 26.53 -7.45
N ALA A 314 -1.08 27.44 -8.38
CA ALA A 314 -0.53 27.40 -9.72
C ALA A 314 1.01 27.51 -9.69
N ASP A 315 1.53 28.45 -8.89
CA ASP A 315 2.97 28.63 -8.69
C ASP A 315 3.61 27.38 -8.05
N GLU A 316 2.95 26.76 -7.07
CA GLU A 316 3.44 25.52 -6.45
C GLU A 316 3.51 24.36 -7.46
N PHE A 317 2.51 24.20 -8.33
CA PHE A 317 2.59 23.18 -9.39
C PHE A 317 3.70 23.47 -10.42
N GLU A 318 3.91 24.73 -10.77
CA GLU A 318 5.02 25.15 -11.63
C GLU A 318 6.37 24.78 -11.01
N VAL A 319 6.56 25.08 -9.72
CA VAL A 319 7.76 24.65 -8.97
C VAL A 319 7.91 23.14 -8.96
N ILE A 320 6.83 22.37 -8.74
CA ILE A 320 6.87 20.90 -8.76
C ILE A 320 7.35 20.40 -10.14
N ILE A 321 6.79 20.93 -11.22
CA ILE A 321 7.10 20.51 -12.59
C ILE A 321 8.55 20.86 -12.96
N GLU A 322 8.99 22.09 -12.69
CA GLU A 322 10.31 22.56 -13.10
C GLU A 322 11.43 21.97 -12.24
N CYS A 323 11.29 22.02 -10.91
CA CYS A 323 12.36 21.64 -10.00
C CYS A 323 12.44 20.12 -9.74
N PHE A 324 11.35 19.39 -9.97
CA PHE A 324 11.26 17.96 -9.65
C PHE A 324 10.84 17.09 -10.83
N SER A 325 11.04 17.55 -12.06
CA SER A 325 10.71 16.80 -13.29
C SER A 325 11.22 15.35 -13.29
N HIS A 326 12.41 15.08 -12.74
CA HIS A 326 13.00 13.73 -12.66
C HIS A 326 12.32 12.81 -11.64
N ALA A 327 11.63 13.39 -10.65
CA ALA A 327 10.87 12.65 -9.65
C ALA A 327 9.41 12.39 -10.09
N LEU A 328 8.93 13.11 -11.11
CA LEU A 328 7.57 12.95 -11.64
C LEU A 328 7.51 11.84 -12.71
N GLN A 329 6.61 10.88 -12.51
CA GLN A 329 6.23 9.96 -13.59
C GLN A 329 5.35 10.66 -14.63
N PRO A 330 5.27 10.15 -15.88
CA PRO A 330 4.47 10.78 -16.94
C PRO A 330 3.00 11.04 -16.58
N LEU A 331 2.35 10.13 -15.84
CA LEU A 331 0.96 10.35 -15.40
C LEU A 331 0.84 11.40 -14.29
N CYS A 332 1.86 11.48 -13.43
CA CYS A 332 1.91 12.48 -12.37
C CYS A 332 2.21 13.87 -12.91
N LEU A 333 3.13 13.97 -13.88
CA LEU A 333 3.38 15.20 -14.61
C LEU A 333 2.11 15.73 -15.28
N ARG A 334 1.39 14.88 -16.03
CA ARG A 334 0.10 15.27 -16.64
C ARG A 334 -0.93 15.73 -15.62
N HIS A 335 -1.05 15.05 -14.49
CA HIS A 335 -1.92 15.51 -13.39
C HIS A 335 -1.52 16.89 -12.88
N CYS A 336 -0.21 17.15 -12.69
CA CYS A 336 0.27 18.45 -12.25
C CYS A 336 -0.05 19.55 -13.28
N GLU A 337 0.17 19.29 -14.57
CA GLU A 337 -0.17 20.21 -15.66
C GLU A 337 -1.67 20.54 -15.67
N GLU A 338 -2.53 19.51 -15.58
CA GLU A 338 -3.99 19.67 -15.54
C GLU A 338 -4.46 20.50 -14.31
N GLN A 339 -3.86 20.25 -13.14
CA GLN A 339 -4.20 21.00 -11.92
C GLN A 339 -3.70 22.44 -11.96
N MET A 340 -2.50 22.68 -12.50
CA MET A 340 -1.94 24.01 -12.69
C MET A 340 -2.81 24.86 -13.62
N ASP A 341 -3.23 24.32 -14.77
CA ASP A 341 -4.11 25.02 -15.71
C ASP A 341 -5.47 25.35 -15.10
N LYS A 342 -6.01 24.44 -14.27
CA LYS A 342 -7.25 24.64 -13.53
C LYS A 342 -7.12 25.77 -12.50
N ALA A 343 -6.02 25.79 -11.74
CA ALA A 343 -5.73 26.82 -10.75
C ALA A 343 -5.56 28.21 -11.41
N ARG A 344 -4.79 28.29 -12.51
CA ARG A 344 -4.63 29.51 -13.32
C ARG A 344 -5.96 30.04 -13.86
N SER A 345 -6.80 29.14 -14.36
CA SER A 345 -8.13 29.51 -14.86
C SER A 345 -9.02 30.11 -13.77
N LEU A 346 -8.98 29.54 -12.55
CA LEU A 346 -9.72 30.07 -11.40
C LEU A 346 -9.18 31.45 -10.96
N ALA A 347 -7.86 31.62 -10.92
CA ALA A 347 -7.24 32.90 -10.57
C ALA A 347 -7.65 34.04 -11.53
N LEU A 348 -7.73 33.74 -12.83
CA LEU A 348 -8.08 34.72 -13.87
C LEU A 348 -9.57 35.09 -13.91
N ALA A 349 -10.47 34.18 -13.51
CA ALA A 349 -11.92 34.35 -13.65
C ALA A 349 -12.49 35.59 -12.93
N ASN A 350 -11.85 36.11 -11.88
CA ASN A 350 -12.28 37.34 -11.20
C ASN A 350 -11.56 38.62 -11.65
N SER A 351 -10.42 38.54 -12.34
CA SER A 351 -9.76 39.72 -12.91
C SER A 351 -10.55 40.36 -14.08
N ALA A 352 -11.42 39.58 -14.74
CA ALA A 352 -12.31 40.05 -15.79
C ALA A 352 -13.68 40.57 -15.28
N SER A 353 -13.89 40.50 -13.95
CA SER A 353 -15.17 40.84 -13.29
C SER A 353 -15.12 42.17 -12.52
N CYS A 354 -13.98 42.89 -12.57
CA CYS A 354 -13.75 44.18 -11.91
C CYS A 354 -13.63 45.34 -12.89
#